data_AF-A0A351CF29-F1
#
_entry.id   AF-A0A351CF29-F1
#
_cell.length_a   1.000
_cell.length_b   1.000
_cell.length_c   1.000
_cell.angle_alpha   90.00
_cell.angle_beta   90.00
_cell.angle_gamma   90.00
#
_symmetry.space_group_name_H-M   'P 1'
#
loop_
_entity.id
_entity.type
_entity.pdbx_description
1 polymer ?
#
loop_
_entity_poly.entity_id
_entity_poly.type
_entity_poly.pdbx_seq_one_letter_code
_entity_poly.pdbx_strand_id
1 'polypeptide(L)'
;MQYTHDEVLRQKSLPCVGQIVRSKKYGTLWRVMEKREIWQNALGDPKNQFPHLLPAIYLAYWRIEKGVLPGIGKMLGYSYTLHDNTFVANWEIVEE
;
A
#
# COMPACT_ATOMS: atom_id res chain seq x y z
N MET A 1 10.05 12.03 18.44
CA MET A 1 8.69 11.68 18.00
C MET A 1 8.71 10.22 17.59
N GLN A 2 7.93 9.36 18.26
CA GLN A 2 7.78 7.96 17.83
C GLN A 2 6.77 7.95 16.70
N TYR A 3 7.20 7.56 15.50
CA TYR A 3 6.29 7.37 14.39
C TYR A 3 5.40 6.16 14.67
N THR A 4 4.09 6.28 14.48
CA THR A 4 3.13 5.19 14.68
C THR A 4 2.41 4.79 13.39
N HIS A 5 1.86 3.57 13.34
CA HIS A 5 1.05 3.10 12.21
C HIS A 5 -0.20 3.97 11.97
N ASP A 6 -0.80 4.51 13.04
CA ASP A 6 -1.91 5.45 12.97
C ASP A 6 -1.58 6.70 12.16
N GLU A 7 -0.37 7.25 12.34
CA GLU A 7 0.07 8.42 11.57
C GLU A 7 0.17 8.11 10.09
N VAL A 8 0.70 6.93 9.74
CA VAL A 8 0.77 6.46 8.34
C VAL A 8 -0.65 6.34 7.77
N LEU A 9 -1.56 5.71 8.50
CA LEU A 9 -2.92 5.48 8.03
C LEU A 9 -3.68 6.79 7.79
N ARG A 10 -3.54 7.76 8.71
CA ARG A 10 -4.16 9.09 8.61
C ARG A 10 -3.58 9.92 7.48
N GLN A 11 -2.26 9.95 7.32
CA GLN A 11 -1.61 10.82 6.33
C GLN A 11 -1.64 10.28 4.91
N LYS A 12 -1.70 8.94 4.73
CA LYS A 12 -1.58 8.34 3.39
C LYS A 12 -2.88 8.12 2.66
N SER A 13 -4.03 8.41 3.27
CA SER A 13 -5.37 8.28 2.67
C SER A 13 -5.58 6.90 2.01
N LEU A 14 -5.22 5.85 2.76
CA LEU A 14 -5.19 4.48 2.25
C LEU A 14 -6.62 3.91 2.13
N PRO A 15 -6.92 3.14 1.06
CA PRO A 15 -8.22 2.52 0.87
C PRO A 15 -8.53 1.47 1.95
N CYS A 16 -9.79 1.06 1.98
CA CYS A 16 -10.29 -0.09 2.75
C CYS A 16 -10.11 -1.39 1.96
N VAL A 17 -10.10 -2.52 2.68
CA VAL A 17 -10.14 -3.85 2.06
C VAL A 17 -11.47 -4.04 1.35
N GLY A 18 -11.45 -4.63 0.15
CA GLY A 18 -12.62 -4.84 -0.71
C GLY A 18 -12.78 -3.80 -1.82
N GLN A 19 -12.34 -2.56 -1.57
CA GLN A 19 -12.48 -1.44 -2.51
C GLN A 19 -11.72 -1.69 -3.82
N ILE A 20 -12.24 -1.12 -4.90
CA ILE A 20 -11.61 -1.18 -6.22
C ILE A 20 -10.89 0.13 -6.50
N VAL A 21 -9.62 0.01 -6.86
CA VAL A 21 -8.71 1.12 -7.13
C VAL A 21 -8.16 1.03 -8.54
N ARG A 22 -7.88 2.17 -9.15
CA ARG A 22 -7.26 2.26 -10.47
C ARG A 22 -5.88 2.89 -10.38
N SER A 23 -4.92 2.28 -11.06
CA SER A 23 -3.58 2.86 -11.20
C SER A 23 -3.65 4.05 -12.14
N LYS A 24 -3.27 5.24 -11.67
CA LYS A 24 -3.22 6.45 -12.51
C LYS A 24 -2.19 6.33 -13.64
N LYS A 25 -1.09 5.62 -13.38
CA LYS A 25 0.01 5.44 -14.35
C LYS A 25 -0.38 4.53 -15.51
N TYR A 26 -1.06 3.43 -15.24
CA TYR A 26 -1.33 2.38 -16.23
C TYR A 26 -2.82 2.21 -16.57
N GLY A 27 -3.72 2.90 -15.87
CA GLY A 27 -5.16 2.79 -16.04
C GLY A 27 -5.76 1.42 -15.64
N THR A 28 -4.99 0.55 -14.99
CA THR A 28 -5.40 -0.81 -14.61
C THR A 28 -6.22 -0.83 -13.32
N LEU A 29 -7.20 -1.72 -13.24
CA LEU A 29 -8.08 -1.89 -12.07
C LEU A 29 -7.57 -2.98 -11.13
N TRP A 30 -7.70 -2.74 -9.84
CA TRP A 30 -7.22 -3.63 -8.80
C TRP A 30 -8.16 -3.62 -7.59
N ARG A 31 -8.44 -4.77 -7.01
CA ARG A 31 -9.16 -4.89 -5.74
C ARG A 31 -8.17 -4.94 -4.58
N VAL A 32 -8.43 -4.18 -3.52
CA VAL A 32 -7.65 -4.27 -2.27
C VAL A 32 -8.04 -5.53 -1.52
N MET A 33 -7.10 -6.44 -1.32
CA MET A 33 -7.34 -7.75 -0.69
C MET A 33 -6.93 -7.79 0.78
N GLU A 34 -5.85 -7.10 1.11
CA GLU A 34 -5.29 -7.11 2.46
C GLU A 34 -4.77 -5.71 2.80
N LYS A 35 -4.95 -5.34 4.06
CA LYS A 35 -4.38 -4.15 4.68
C LYS A 35 -3.87 -4.55 6.05
N ARG A 36 -2.56 -4.44 6.27
CA ARG A 36 -1.95 -4.77 7.56
C ARG A 36 -0.80 -3.85 7.91
N GLU A 37 -0.57 -3.72 9.20
CA GLU A 37 0.55 -3.00 9.79
C GLU A 37 1.81 -3.86 9.71
N ILE A 38 2.89 -3.26 9.23
CA ILE A 38 4.20 -3.91 9.16
C ILE A 38 5.28 -2.96 9.68
N TRP A 39 6.41 -3.51 10.07
CA TRP A 39 7.61 -2.76 10.38
C TRP A 39 8.60 -2.96 9.23
N GLN A 40 9.02 -1.88 8.58
CA GLN A 40 9.97 -1.92 7.48
C GLN A 40 11.31 -1.37 7.94
N ASN A 41 12.41 -2.00 7.52
CA ASN A 41 13.73 -1.45 7.77
C ASN A 41 13.87 -0.13 7.01
N ALA A 42 14.17 0.97 7.71
CA ALA A 42 14.63 2.17 7.05
C ALA A 42 15.85 1.81 6.19
N LEU A 43 15.79 2.05 4.88
CA LEU A 43 16.98 2.05 4.03
C LEU A 43 17.82 3.27 4.43
N GLY A 44 18.59 3.13 5.51
CA GLY A 44 19.29 4.23 6.15
C GLY A 44 20.55 3.74 6.84
N ASP A 45 21.66 3.91 6.12
CA ASP A 45 23.05 3.83 6.56
C ASP A 45 23.57 2.48 7.10
N PRO A 46 24.50 1.79 6.40
CA PRO A 46 25.24 0.65 6.95
C PRO A 46 26.13 1.01 8.15
N LYS A 47 26.18 2.29 8.55
CA LYS A 47 26.94 2.81 9.70
C LYS A 47 26.15 2.88 11.01
N ASN A 48 24.82 2.91 10.96
CA ASN A 48 24.01 2.93 12.18
C ASN A 48 23.60 1.52 12.56
N GLN A 49 24.22 1.02 13.63
CA GLN A 49 24.13 -0.35 14.12
C GLN A 49 22.74 -0.73 14.71
N PHE A 50 21.75 0.16 14.59
CA PHE A 50 20.38 -0.06 15.04
C PHE A 50 19.44 -0.01 13.83
N PRO A 51 18.73 -1.11 13.50
CA PRO A 51 17.71 -1.07 12.47
C PRO A 51 16.59 -0.14 12.96
N HIS A 52 16.54 1.07 12.41
CA HIS A 52 15.40 1.96 12.61
C HIS A 52 14.21 1.35 11.86
N LEU A 53 13.41 0.58 12.59
CA LEU A 53 12.16 0.05 12.08
C LEU A 53 11.17 1.21 11.92
N LEU A 54 10.72 1.41 10.69
CA LEU A 54 9.70 2.39 10.36
C LEU A 54 8.33 1.71 10.33
N PRO A 55 7.30 2.33 10.94
CA PRO A 55 5.94 1.86 10.74
C PRO A 55 5.54 2.03 9.28
N ALA A 56 4.94 0.99 8.71
CA ALA A 56 4.41 1.01 7.37
C ALA A 56 3.09 0.24 7.29
N ILE A 57 2.25 0.61 6.33
CA ILE A 57 1.03 -0.12 6.01
C ILE A 57 1.24 -0.86 4.70
N TYR A 58 1.11 -2.18 4.75
CA TYR A 58 1.15 -3.02 3.56
C TYR A 58 -0.25 -3.18 2.99
N LEU A 59 -0.38 -2.92 1.69
CA LEU A 59 -1.57 -3.19 0.90
C LEU A 59 -1.26 -4.28 -0.13
N ALA A 60 -2.07 -5.34 -0.14
CA ALA A 60 -2.09 -6.32 -1.20
C ALA A 60 -3.25 -6.01 -2.15
N TYR A 61 -2.96 -6.05 -3.44
CA TYR A 61 -3.91 -5.79 -4.50
C TYR A 61 -4.01 -6.98 -5.44
N TRP A 62 -5.21 -7.15 -5.98
CA TRP A 62 -5.53 -8.17 -6.95
C TRP A 62 -5.97 -7.53 -8.25
N ARG A 63 -5.34 -7.86 -9.37
CA ARG A 63 -5.69 -7.26 -10.66
C ARG A 63 -7.07 -7.71 -11.12
N ILE A 64 -7.92 -6.75 -11.51
CA ILE A 64 -9.23 -7.02 -12.12
C ILE A 64 -9.08 -6.95 -13.64
N GLU A 65 -9.39 -8.05 -14.31
CA GLU A 65 -9.41 -8.17 -15.76
C GLU A 65 -10.74 -8.75 -16.22
N LYS A 66 -11.29 -8.24 -17.33
CA LYS A 66 -12.56 -8.73 -17.87
C LYS A 66 -12.41 -10.19 -18.32
N GLY A 67 -13.29 -11.07 -17.84
CA GLY A 67 -13.30 -12.48 -18.20
C GLY A 67 -12.38 -13.37 -17.35
N VAL A 68 -11.69 -12.82 -16.35
CA VAL A 68 -10.86 -13.58 -15.42
C VAL A 68 -11.60 -13.79 -14.11
N LEU A 69 -11.64 -15.04 -13.64
CA LEU A 69 -12.30 -15.38 -12.37
C LEU A 69 -11.53 -14.82 -11.16
N PRO A 70 -12.24 -14.40 -10.09
CA PRO A 70 -11.60 -14.04 -8.83
C PRO A 70 -10.72 -15.20 -8.33
N GLY A 71 -9.45 -14.92 -7.99
CA GLY A 71 -8.50 -15.93 -7.52
C GLY A 71 -7.53 -16.48 -8.57
N ILE A 72 -7.69 -16.15 -9.87
CA ILE A 72 -6.69 -16.38 -10.93
C ILE A 72 -6.19 -15.04 -11.46
N GLY A 73 -4.90 -14.68 -11.28
CA GLY A 73 -4.44 -13.36 -11.70
C GLY A 73 -3.15 -12.86 -11.04
N LYS A 74 -2.79 -11.62 -11.37
CA LYS A 74 -1.61 -10.94 -10.82
C LYS A 74 -1.93 -10.29 -9.47
N MET A 75 -1.09 -10.58 -8.48
CA MET A 75 -1.07 -9.87 -7.21
C MET A 75 0.01 -8.80 -7.21
N LEU A 76 -0.25 -7.69 -6.52
CA LEU A 76 0.71 -6.62 -6.29
C LEU A 76 0.74 -6.32 -4.79
N GLY A 77 1.93 -6.21 -4.22
CA GLY A 77 2.12 -5.74 -2.84
C GLY A 77 2.77 -4.37 -2.84
N TYR A 78 2.25 -3.45 -2.04
CA TYR A 78 2.87 -2.14 -1.83
C TYR A 78 2.83 -1.73 -0.37
N SER A 79 3.97 -1.31 0.16
CA SER A 79 4.10 -0.77 1.51
C SER A 79 4.15 0.75 1.47
N TYR A 80 3.39 1.40 2.33
CA TYR A 80 3.42 2.86 2.52
C TYR A 80 4.06 3.16 3.88
N THR A 81 5.22 3.81 3.86
CA THR A 81 5.84 4.44 5.03
C THR A 81 5.42 5.91 5.14
N LEU A 82 5.76 6.62 6.23
CA LEU A 82 5.54 8.07 6.30
C LEU A 82 6.32 8.88 5.25
N HIS A 83 7.46 8.36 4.78
CA HIS A 83 8.32 9.05 3.83
C HIS A 83 7.90 8.85 2.36
N ASP A 84 7.06 7.85 2.09
CA ASP A 84 6.56 7.56 0.75
C ASP A 84 5.51 8.56 0.29
N ASN A 85 5.25 8.60 -1.02
CA ASN A 85 4.10 9.33 -1.56
C ASN A 85 2.76 8.76 -1.03
N THR A 86 1.72 9.59 -1.07
CA THR A 86 0.37 9.19 -0.66
C THR A 86 -0.26 8.21 -1.64
N PHE A 87 -1.25 7.42 -1.18
CA PHE A 87 -1.99 6.51 -2.05
C PHE A 87 -2.61 7.26 -3.24
N VAL A 88 -3.23 8.41 -2.96
CA VAL A 88 -3.91 9.25 -3.96
C VAL A 88 -2.97 9.80 -5.04
N ALA A 89 -1.65 9.82 -4.81
CA ALA A 89 -0.69 10.24 -5.83
C ALA A 89 -0.63 9.24 -7.00
N ASN A 90 -0.76 7.94 -6.71
CA ASN A 90 -0.59 6.86 -7.69
C ASN A 90 -1.89 6.14 -8.05
N TRP A 91 -2.90 6.23 -7.18
CA TRP A 91 -4.12 5.47 -7.26
C TRP A 91 -5.36 6.37 -7.13
N GLU A 92 -6.48 5.91 -7.67
CA GLU A 92 -7.81 6.49 -7.49
C GLU A 92 -8.78 5.39 -7.03
N ILE A 93 -9.70 5.69 -6.11
CA ILE A 93 -10.77 4.75 -5.72
C ILE A 93 -11.88 4.89 -6.75
N VAL A 94 -12.32 3.76 -7.30
CA VAL A 94 -13.34 3.70 -8.37
C VAL A 94 -14.67 3.17 -7.84
N GLU A 95 -14.64 2.23 -6.89
CA GLU A 95 -15.83 1.59 -6.33
C GLU A 95 -15.61 1.20 -4.86
N GLU A 96 -16.67 1.31 -4.05
CA GLU A 96 -16.71 0.96 -2.62
C GLU A 96 -17.06 -0.52 -2.38
#